data_AF-A0A838EY06-F1
#
_entry.id   AF-A0A838EY06-F1
#
_cell.length_a   1.000
_cell.length_b   1.000
_cell.length_c   1.000
_cell.angle_alpha   90.00
_cell.angle_beta   90.00
_cell.angle_gamma   90.00
#
_symmetry.space_group_name_H-M   'P 1'
#
loop_
_entity.id
_entity.type
_entity.pdbx_description
1 polymer ?
#
loop_
_entity_poly.entity_id
_entity_poly.type
_entity_poly.pdbx_seq_one_letter_code
_entity_poly.pdbx_strand_id
1 'polypeptide(L)'
;MKALPLLLILIAGCASYKSHNQTTTGKVVMRGGIYQKETWEDKLVFKRMSWYYGMTLFFDTLIWRAVPESPFSKWFSESEKEFFTKCEKLLVTVSYSADPTKISHVNFREQMKLNGYDDVVLNNFAAFLKTHPGSQEWRTLNYKVMGYCKRSPSRLNTPSIGINFPSFQYLEVKL
;
A
#
# COMPACT_ATOMS: atom_id res chain seq x y z
N MET A 1 -27.62 -47.20 11.25
CA MET A 1 -27.97 -45.93 10.58
C MET A 1 -28.22 -44.78 11.57
N LYS A 2 -27.27 -44.44 12.46
CA LYS A 2 -27.42 -43.33 13.45
C LYS A 2 -26.34 -42.24 13.38
N ALA A 3 -25.35 -42.38 12.50
CA ALA A 3 -24.23 -41.45 12.37
C ALA A 3 -24.41 -40.36 11.30
N LEU A 4 -25.43 -40.47 10.45
CA LEU A 4 -25.68 -39.53 9.35
C LEU A 4 -26.03 -38.08 9.79
N PRO A 5 -26.82 -37.83 10.86
CA PRO A 5 -27.14 -36.46 11.25
C PRO A 5 -25.95 -35.71 11.88
N LEU A 6 -25.01 -36.43 12.49
CA LEU A 6 -23.80 -35.83 13.08
C LEU A 6 -22.82 -35.35 12.01
N LEU A 7 -22.75 -36.06 10.88
CA LEU A 7 -21.91 -35.68 9.74
C LEU A 7 -22.41 -34.39 9.09
N LEU A 8 -23.74 -34.21 8.94
CA LEU A 8 -24.36 -33.01 8.34
C LEU A 8 -24.10 -31.72 9.14
N ILE A 9 -24.02 -31.81 10.47
CA ILE A 9 -23.75 -30.66 11.34
C ILE A 9 -22.27 -30.20 11.21
N LEU A 10 -21.34 -31.14 11.00
CA LEU A 10 -19.92 -30.83 10.82
C LEU A 10 -19.62 -30.13 9.49
N ILE A 11 -20.40 -30.39 8.42
CA ILE A 11 -20.24 -29.72 7.11
C ILE A 11 -20.92 -28.35 7.08
N ALA A 12 -21.98 -28.13 7.86
CA ALA A 12 -22.69 -26.85 7.91
C ALA A 12 -21.93 -25.76 8.69
N GLY A 13 -21.02 -26.14 9.61
CA GLY A 13 -20.26 -25.20 10.44
C GLY A 13 -19.23 -24.35 9.68
N CYS A 14 -18.80 -24.77 8.50
CA CYS A 14 -17.79 -24.05 7.70
C CYS A 14 -18.37 -22.94 6.81
N ALA A 15 -19.70 -22.82 6.70
CA ALA A 15 -20.35 -21.85 5.82
C ALA A 15 -20.46 -20.43 6.41
N SER A 16 -20.07 -20.22 7.67
CA SER A 16 -19.93 -18.88 8.27
C SER A 16 -18.65 -18.21 7.77
N TYR A 17 -18.50 -18.09 6.45
CA TYR A 17 -17.38 -17.37 5.86
C TYR A 17 -17.60 -15.87 6.07
N LYS A 18 -16.52 -15.19 6.47
CA LYS A 18 -16.41 -13.73 6.71
C LYS A 18 -17.27 -12.89 5.76
N SER A 19 -17.76 -11.75 6.26
CA SER A 19 -18.55 -10.75 5.52
C SER A 19 -18.12 -10.60 4.07
N HIS A 20 -19.09 -10.40 3.17
CA HIS A 20 -18.87 -10.27 1.74
C HIS A 20 -17.75 -9.26 1.41
N ASN A 21 -17.63 -8.19 2.20
CA ASN A 21 -16.55 -7.21 2.04
C ASN A 21 -15.53 -7.41 3.16
N GLN A 22 -14.25 -7.48 2.77
CA GLN A 22 -13.16 -7.78 3.69
C GLN A 22 -11.99 -6.83 3.46
N THR A 23 -11.29 -6.51 4.54
CA THR A 23 -10.06 -5.73 4.51
C THR A 23 -8.94 -6.51 5.17
N THR A 24 -7.73 -6.43 4.62
CA THR A 24 -6.56 -7.10 5.20
C THR A 24 -5.37 -6.15 5.26
N THR A 25 -4.45 -6.43 6.19
CA THR A 25 -3.17 -5.75 6.30
C THR A 25 -2.04 -6.75 6.17
N GLY A 26 -0.89 -6.32 5.67
CA GLY A 26 0.29 -7.18 5.57
C GLY A 26 1.58 -6.39 5.39
N LYS A 27 2.62 -7.10 4.94
CA LYS A 27 3.89 -6.49 4.56
C LYS A 27 4.38 -7.12 3.26
N VAL A 28 5.01 -6.31 2.42
CA VAL A 28 5.72 -6.73 1.21
C VAL A 28 7.16 -6.27 1.34
N VAL A 29 8.10 -7.15 1.03
CA VAL A 29 9.53 -6.85 1.17
C VAL A 29 10.20 -7.02 -0.18
N MET A 30 10.78 -5.94 -0.70
CA MET A 30 11.68 -6.00 -1.84
C MET A 30 13.12 -5.95 -1.31
N ARG A 31 13.96 -6.90 -1.75
CA ARG A 31 15.32 -7.06 -1.25
C ARG A 31 16.32 -6.51 -2.26
N GLY A 32 17.29 -5.79 -1.73
CA GLY A 32 18.37 -5.18 -2.46
C GLY A 32 17.91 -4.03 -3.36
N GLY A 33 18.87 -3.46 -4.07
CA GLY A 33 18.61 -2.45 -5.08
C GLY A 33 19.89 -2.11 -5.83
N ILE A 34 19.71 -1.51 -7.00
CA ILE A 34 20.78 -1.05 -7.85
C ILE A 34 20.47 0.38 -8.30
N TYR A 35 21.51 1.21 -8.36
CA TYR A 35 21.46 2.53 -8.97
C TYR A 35 22.81 2.83 -9.61
N GLN A 36 22.81 3.03 -10.93
CA GLN A 36 24.04 3.19 -11.72
C GLN A 36 25.04 2.04 -11.50
N LYS A 37 26.16 2.29 -10.81
CA LYS A 37 27.21 1.29 -10.50
C LYS A 37 27.14 0.77 -9.06
N GLU A 38 26.21 1.29 -8.26
CA GLU A 38 26.10 0.95 -6.85
C GLU A 38 24.99 -0.07 -6.63
N THR A 39 25.27 -1.07 -5.79
CA THR A 39 24.32 -2.08 -5.34
C THR A 39 24.28 -2.11 -3.82
N TRP A 40 23.14 -2.51 -3.26
CA TRP A 40 22.96 -2.68 -1.82
C TRP A 40 22.05 -3.86 -1.52
N GLU A 41 22.15 -4.40 -0.31
CA GLU A 41 21.39 -5.56 0.19
C GLU A 41 20.26 -5.18 1.16
N ASP A 42 20.05 -3.88 1.39
CA ASP A 42 18.96 -3.37 2.23
C ASP A 42 17.56 -3.77 1.72
N LYS A 43 16.57 -3.64 2.60
CA LYS A 43 15.19 -4.09 2.33
C LYS A 43 14.25 -2.89 2.24
N LEU A 44 13.51 -2.81 1.15
CA LEU A 44 12.39 -1.90 0.98
C LEU A 44 11.12 -2.58 1.50
N VAL A 45 10.69 -2.20 2.70
CA VAL A 45 9.55 -2.83 3.39
C VAL A 45 8.31 -1.95 3.24
N PHE A 46 7.35 -2.42 2.47
CA PHE A 46 6.03 -1.81 2.35
C PHE A 46 5.07 -2.40 3.37
N LYS A 47 4.23 -1.56 3.96
CA LYS A 47 3.01 -1.99 4.66
C LYS A 47 1.89 -2.09 3.65
N ARG A 48 1.15 -3.20 3.68
CA ARG A 48 0.10 -3.51 2.71
C ARG A 48 -1.26 -3.31 3.33
N MET A 49 -2.18 -2.73 2.57
CA MET A 49 -3.60 -2.64 2.87
C MET A 49 -4.39 -3.09 1.63
N SER A 50 -5.29 -4.04 1.81
CA SER A 50 -6.03 -4.66 0.70
C SER A 50 -7.51 -4.72 1.00
N TRP A 51 -8.33 -4.53 -0.04
CA TRP A 51 -9.79 -4.55 0.02
C TRP A 51 -10.35 -5.60 -0.94
N TYR A 52 -11.16 -6.51 -0.42
CA TYR A 52 -11.72 -7.65 -1.15
C TYR A 52 -13.24 -7.64 -1.13
N TYR A 53 -13.85 -7.91 -2.28
CA TYR A 53 -15.27 -8.20 -2.44
C TYR A 53 -15.42 -9.69 -2.75
N GLY A 54 -15.88 -10.47 -1.77
CA GLY A 54 -15.82 -11.92 -1.77
C GLY A 54 -14.36 -12.38 -1.82
N MET A 55 -14.00 -13.10 -2.89
CA MET A 55 -12.63 -13.55 -3.16
C MET A 55 -11.87 -12.61 -4.11
N THR A 56 -12.51 -11.56 -4.62
CA THR A 56 -11.93 -10.67 -5.62
C THR A 56 -11.25 -9.48 -4.96
N LEU A 57 -9.97 -9.27 -5.27
CA LEU A 57 -9.22 -8.08 -4.85
C LEU A 57 -9.72 -6.87 -5.65
N PHE A 58 -10.31 -5.88 -4.96
CA PHE A 58 -10.79 -4.64 -5.58
C PHE A 58 -9.72 -3.57 -5.59
N PHE A 59 -9.02 -3.40 -4.47
CA PHE A 59 -7.96 -2.41 -4.33
C PHE A 59 -6.86 -2.95 -3.44
N ASP A 60 -5.63 -2.60 -3.76
CA ASP A 60 -4.45 -2.91 -2.96
C ASP A 60 -3.55 -1.70 -2.91
N THR A 61 -2.93 -1.44 -1.77
CA THR A 61 -1.90 -0.41 -1.66
C THR A 61 -0.76 -0.88 -0.78
N LEU A 62 0.45 -0.64 -1.27
CA LEU A 62 1.70 -0.85 -0.57
C LEU A 62 2.25 0.53 -0.20
N ILE A 63 2.43 0.79 1.09
CA ILE A 63 2.85 2.09 1.62
C ILE A 63 4.23 1.95 2.24
N TRP A 64 5.17 2.77 1.81
CA TRP A 64 6.49 2.89 2.38
C TRP A 64 6.74 4.33 2.83
N ARG A 65 7.31 4.50 4.02
CA ARG A 65 7.79 5.80 4.48
C ARG A 65 9.21 6.00 3.95
N ALA A 66 9.37 6.97 3.05
CA ALA A 66 10.66 7.33 2.53
C ALA A 66 11.46 8.07 3.60
N VAL A 67 12.72 7.67 3.78
CA VAL A 67 13.68 8.29 4.70
C VAL A 67 14.97 8.58 3.94
N PRO A 68 15.61 9.74 4.13
CA PRO A 68 16.78 10.13 3.34
C PRO A 68 17.99 9.22 3.57
N GLU A 69 18.10 8.59 4.74
CA GLU A 69 19.17 7.67 5.12
C GLU A 69 19.07 6.30 4.41
N SER A 70 17.90 5.98 3.85
CA SER A 70 17.69 4.72 3.14
C SER A 70 18.48 4.74 1.82
N PRO A 71 19.18 3.65 1.43
CA PRO A 71 19.84 3.60 0.13
C PRO A 71 18.85 3.69 -1.05
N PHE A 72 17.57 3.37 -0.82
CA PHE A 72 16.50 3.58 -1.79
C PHE A 72 16.20 5.07 -2.05
N SER A 73 16.74 6.01 -1.25
CA SER A 73 16.70 7.45 -1.54
C SER A 73 17.47 7.81 -2.82
N LYS A 74 18.41 6.96 -3.25
CA LYS A 74 19.16 7.11 -4.52
C LYS A 74 18.27 6.95 -5.76
N TRP A 75 17.12 6.29 -5.64
CA TRP A 75 16.15 6.18 -6.74
C TRP A 75 15.34 7.46 -6.98
N PHE A 76 15.41 8.45 -6.08
CA PHE A 76 14.75 9.74 -6.27
C PHE A 76 15.63 10.65 -7.12
N SER A 77 15.04 11.46 -8.01
CA SER A 77 15.76 12.53 -8.69
C SER A 77 16.13 13.65 -7.71
N GLU A 78 17.04 14.55 -8.10
CA GLU A 78 17.38 15.72 -7.27
C GLU A 78 16.15 16.58 -6.94
N SER A 79 15.25 16.80 -7.90
CA SER A 79 14.00 17.52 -7.67
C SER A 79 13.03 16.80 -6.72
N GLU A 80 12.99 15.47 -6.75
CA GLU A 80 12.16 14.68 -5.84
C GLU A 80 12.77 14.63 -4.44
N LYS A 81 14.09 14.67 -4.31
CA LYS A 81 14.78 14.70 -3.01
C LYS A 81 14.45 15.96 -2.20
N GLU A 82 14.05 17.06 -2.85
CA GLU A 82 13.56 18.25 -2.15
C GLU A 82 12.37 17.96 -1.22
N PHE A 83 11.59 16.90 -1.49
CA PHE A 83 10.49 16.52 -0.61
C PHE A 83 10.97 15.98 0.75
N PHE A 84 12.20 15.46 0.87
CA PHE A 84 12.73 15.04 2.16
C PHE A 84 12.94 16.21 3.13
N THR A 85 13.16 17.42 2.62
CA THR A 85 13.34 18.62 3.45
C THR A 85 12.04 19.39 3.65
N LYS A 86 11.14 19.36 2.65
CA LYS A 86 9.85 20.08 2.68
C LYS A 86 8.75 19.34 3.44
N CYS A 87 8.80 18.00 3.47
CA CYS A 87 7.79 17.17 4.10
C CYS A 87 8.24 16.71 5.48
N GLU A 88 7.35 16.79 6.47
CA GLU A 88 7.58 16.12 7.76
C GLU A 88 7.67 14.60 7.56
N LYS A 89 6.82 14.06 6.67
CA LYS A 89 6.80 12.66 6.26
C LYS A 89 6.54 12.57 4.76
N LEU A 90 7.45 11.93 4.04
CA LEU A 90 7.26 11.54 2.65
C LEU A 90 6.88 10.06 2.59
N LEU A 91 5.77 9.75 1.93
CA LEU A 91 5.34 8.39 1.67
C LEU A 91 5.35 8.10 0.19
N VAL A 92 5.71 6.86 -0.14
CA VAL A 92 5.50 6.30 -1.47
C VAL A 92 4.42 5.24 -1.35
N THR A 93 3.41 5.32 -2.21
CA THR A 93 2.41 4.26 -2.34
C THR A 93 2.50 3.61 -3.70
N VAL A 94 2.30 2.30 -3.73
CA VAL A 94 2.20 1.49 -4.94
C VAL A 94 0.83 0.85 -4.87
N SER A 95 -0.11 1.32 -5.69
CA SER A 95 -1.52 0.97 -5.54
C SER A 95 -2.08 0.32 -6.80
N TYR A 96 -2.96 -0.66 -6.62
CA TYR A 96 -3.70 -1.33 -7.68
C TYR A 96 -5.19 -1.15 -7.48
N SER A 97 -5.92 -1.05 -8.60
CA SER A 97 -7.38 -0.95 -8.65
C SER A 97 -7.88 -1.92 -9.72
N ALA A 98 -8.58 -2.97 -9.33
CA ALA A 98 -9.20 -3.90 -10.28
C ALA A 98 -10.41 -3.28 -10.97
N ASP A 99 -11.22 -2.55 -10.20
CA ASP A 99 -12.41 -1.86 -10.68
C ASP A 99 -12.43 -0.41 -10.16
N PRO A 100 -11.94 0.55 -10.97
CA PRO A 100 -11.93 1.96 -10.59
C PRO A 100 -13.32 2.56 -10.35
N THR A 101 -14.41 1.91 -10.78
CA THR A 101 -15.77 2.37 -10.49
C THR A 101 -16.19 2.09 -9.04
N LYS A 102 -15.50 1.17 -8.35
CA LYS A 102 -15.76 0.81 -6.95
C LYS A 102 -14.80 1.51 -6.01
N ILE A 103 -13.50 1.35 -6.24
CA ILE A 103 -12.45 2.02 -5.48
C ILE A 103 -11.38 2.47 -6.47
N SER A 104 -11.32 3.77 -6.75
CA SER A 104 -10.29 4.34 -7.63
C SER A 104 -9.07 4.85 -6.86
N HIS A 105 -7.98 5.10 -7.60
CA HIS A 105 -6.85 5.87 -7.08
C HIS A 105 -7.25 7.30 -6.66
N VAL A 106 -8.32 7.87 -7.22
CA VAL A 106 -8.83 9.18 -6.82
C VAL A 106 -9.42 9.10 -5.42
N ASN A 107 -10.26 8.09 -5.15
CA ASN A 107 -10.84 7.88 -3.82
C ASN A 107 -9.76 7.63 -2.77
N PHE A 108 -8.74 6.82 -3.10
CA PHE A 108 -7.61 6.61 -2.19
C PHE A 108 -6.84 7.91 -1.90
N ARG A 109 -6.59 8.73 -2.92
CA ARG A 109 -5.94 10.04 -2.74
C ARG A 109 -6.77 10.99 -1.88
N GLU A 110 -8.09 10.98 -2.00
CA GLU A 110 -8.99 11.76 -1.12
C GLU A 110 -8.85 11.30 0.33
N GLN A 111 -8.79 9.99 0.59
CA GLN A 111 -8.53 9.45 1.92
C GLN A 111 -7.15 9.89 2.45
N MET A 112 -6.11 9.90 1.61
CA MET A 112 -4.79 10.40 2.00
C MET A 112 -4.81 11.88 2.37
N LYS A 113 -5.58 12.71 1.66
CA LYS A 113 -5.80 14.13 2.00
C LYS A 113 -6.48 14.31 3.35
N LEU A 114 -7.48 13.47 3.67
CA LEU A 114 -8.11 13.46 5.00
C LEU A 114 -7.12 13.09 6.12
N ASN A 115 -6.07 12.34 5.80
CA ASN A 115 -4.96 12.03 6.72
C ASN A 115 -3.86 13.12 6.75
N GLY A 116 -4.07 14.25 6.07
CA GLY A 116 -3.15 15.39 6.05
C GLY A 116 -2.00 15.26 5.05
N TYR A 117 -2.15 14.44 4.00
CA TYR A 117 -1.14 14.26 2.97
C TYR A 117 -1.57 14.88 1.63
N ASP A 118 -0.69 15.66 1.01
CA ASP A 118 -0.85 16.13 -0.36
C ASP A 118 -0.12 15.22 -1.35
N ASP A 119 -0.65 15.06 -2.56
CA ASP A 119 0.02 14.28 -3.60
C ASP A 119 1.25 15.01 -4.16
N VAL A 120 2.33 14.25 -4.35
CA VAL A 120 3.56 14.70 -5.01
C VAL A 120 3.99 13.71 -6.10
N VAL A 121 4.72 14.20 -7.09
CA VAL A 121 5.14 13.43 -8.25
C VAL A 121 6.50 12.80 -7.98
N LEU A 122 6.60 11.47 -8.14
CA LEU A 122 7.80 10.66 -7.93
C LEU A 122 8.09 9.78 -9.16
N ASN A 123 8.30 10.41 -10.31
CA ASN A 123 8.48 9.73 -11.59
C ASN A 123 9.75 8.87 -11.64
N ASN A 124 10.87 9.38 -11.12
CA ASN A 124 12.16 8.69 -11.17
C ASN A 124 12.13 7.47 -10.23
N PHE A 125 11.67 7.66 -8.99
CA PHE A 125 11.47 6.54 -8.07
C PHE A 125 10.53 5.48 -8.67
N ALA A 126 9.42 5.90 -9.27
CA ALA A 126 8.48 4.98 -9.90
C ALA A 126 9.12 4.17 -11.04
N ALA A 127 10.00 4.78 -11.84
CA ALA A 127 10.72 4.10 -12.91
C ALA A 127 11.65 3.01 -12.36
N PHE A 128 12.48 3.33 -11.36
CA PHE A 128 13.39 2.36 -10.72
C PHE A 128 12.63 1.24 -10.00
N LEU A 129 11.54 1.58 -9.31
CA LEU A 129 10.72 0.57 -8.66
C LEU A 129 10.15 -0.40 -9.70
N LYS A 130 9.62 0.08 -10.84
CA LYS A 130 9.05 -0.79 -11.87
C LYS A 130 10.07 -1.73 -12.52
N THR A 131 11.34 -1.34 -12.62
CA THR A 131 12.40 -2.20 -13.17
C THR A 131 13.06 -3.11 -12.13
N HIS A 132 12.75 -2.93 -10.84
CA HIS A 132 13.27 -3.77 -9.76
C HIS A 132 12.84 -5.25 -9.93
N PRO A 133 13.71 -6.25 -9.70
CA PRO A 133 13.35 -7.67 -9.84
C PRO A 133 12.14 -8.10 -9.00
N GLY A 134 12.02 -7.56 -7.77
CA GLY A 134 10.87 -7.80 -6.89
C GLY A 134 9.54 -7.30 -7.46
N SER A 135 9.54 -6.42 -8.46
CA SER A 135 8.30 -5.93 -9.08
C SER A 135 7.60 -6.99 -9.93
N GLN A 136 8.35 -7.96 -10.46
CA GLN A 136 7.76 -9.11 -11.14
C GLN A 136 7.13 -10.09 -10.15
N GLU A 137 7.83 -10.39 -9.05
CA GLU A 137 7.34 -11.26 -7.98
C GLU A 137 6.01 -10.76 -7.39
N TRP A 138 5.95 -9.45 -7.09
CA TRP A 138 4.79 -8.81 -6.50
C TRP A 138 3.80 -8.24 -7.52
N ARG A 139 4.03 -8.45 -8.82
CA ARG A 139 3.22 -7.93 -9.94
C ARG A 139 2.92 -6.42 -9.86
N THR A 140 3.84 -5.63 -9.31
CA THR A 140 3.68 -4.18 -9.13
C THR A 140 3.75 -3.39 -10.45
N LEU A 141 4.07 -4.04 -11.57
CA LEU A 141 3.99 -3.45 -12.90
C LEU A 141 2.60 -2.91 -13.24
N ASN A 142 1.54 -3.54 -12.71
CA ASN A 142 0.15 -3.12 -12.88
C ASN A 142 -0.30 -2.08 -11.84
N TYR A 143 0.61 -1.63 -10.98
CA TYR A 143 0.30 -0.71 -9.89
C TYR A 143 0.72 0.71 -10.28
N LYS A 144 -0.07 1.68 -9.83
CA LYS A 144 0.25 3.10 -9.91
C LYS A 144 1.11 3.50 -8.72
N VAL A 145 2.26 4.09 -8.98
CA VAL A 145 3.13 4.68 -7.95
C VAL A 145 2.74 6.14 -7.75
N MET A 146 2.55 6.55 -6.50
CA MET A 146 2.20 7.92 -6.10
C MET A 146 3.01 8.33 -4.88
N GLY A 147 3.42 9.59 -4.82
CA GLY A 147 4.03 10.18 -3.63
C GLY A 147 3.03 10.96 -2.80
N TYR A 148 3.24 11.00 -1.50
CA TYR A 148 2.41 11.76 -0.56
C TYR A 148 3.29 12.50 0.45
N CYS A 149 3.09 13.81 0.56
CA CYS A 149 3.81 14.71 1.44
C CYS A 149 2.93 15.17 2.59
N LYS A 150 3.35 14.90 3.83
CA LYS A 150 2.77 15.55 5.01
C LYS A 150 3.50 16.88 5.22
N ARG A 151 2.81 18.00 4.99
CA ARG A 151 3.40 19.33 5.17
C ARG A 151 3.75 19.59 6.63
N SER A 152 4.89 20.24 6.86
CA SER A 152 5.31 20.73 8.17
C SER A 152 4.86 22.19 8.38
N PRO A 153 4.36 22.57 9.57
CA PRO A 153 3.96 21.70 10.67
C PRO A 153 2.64 20.99 10.35
N SER A 154 2.54 19.69 10.63
CA SER A 154 1.29 18.99 10.40
C SER A 154 0.22 19.43 11.41
N ARG A 155 -0.98 19.76 10.91
CA ARG A 155 -2.16 19.99 11.76
C ARG A 155 -2.71 18.70 12.37
N LEU A 156 -2.29 17.53 11.88
CA LEU A 156 -2.77 16.21 12.27
C LEU A 156 -1.59 15.34 12.67
N ASN A 157 -1.21 15.33 13.95
CA ASN A 157 -0.08 14.53 14.45
C ASN A 157 -0.48 13.07 14.72
N THR A 158 -1.04 12.39 13.72
CA THR A 158 -1.35 10.96 13.80
C THR A 158 -0.17 10.13 13.25
N PRO A 159 0.25 9.07 13.97
CA PRO A 159 1.29 8.13 13.51
C PRO A 159 0.74 7.08 12.53
N SER A 160 -0.57 7.05 12.32
CA SER A 160 -1.27 6.09 11.50
C SER A 160 -2.01 6.76 10.34
N ILE A 161 -2.25 5.96 9.30
CA ILE A 161 -3.16 6.26 8.21
C ILE A 161 -4.42 5.43 8.41
N GLY A 162 -5.56 6.09 8.51
CA GLY A 162 -6.88 5.48 8.48
C GLY A 162 -7.53 5.64 7.12
N ILE A 163 -7.94 4.54 6.49
CA ILE A 163 -8.62 4.54 5.20
C ILE A 163 -10.02 3.98 5.37
N ASN A 164 -11.02 4.72 4.89
CA ASN A 164 -12.41 4.31 4.91
C ASN A 164 -12.98 4.32 3.49
N PHE A 165 -13.35 3.14 2.98
CA PHE A 165 -14.06 3.02 1.71
C PHE A 165 -15.50 2.56 1.97
N PRO A 166 -16.49 3.09 1.22
CA PRO A 166 -17.89 2.69 1.38
C PRO A 166 -18.07 1.17 1.33
N SER A 167 -18.86 0.64 2.26
CA SER A 167 -19.15 -0.80 2.38
C SER A 167 -17.98 -1.69 2.82
N PHE A 168 -16.81 -1.13 3.14
CA PHE A 168 -15.69 -1.86 3.73
C PHE A 168 -15.50 -1.48 5.20
N GLN A 169 -14.81 -2.34 5.94
CA GLN A 169 -14.39 -2.00 7.30
C GLN A 169 -13.29 -0.92 7.26
N TYR A 170 -13.30 -0.03 8.26
CA TYR A 170 -12.23 0.93 8.47
C TYR A 170 -10.90 0.19 8.67
N LEU A 171 -9.88 0.62 7.94
CA LEU A 171 -8.56 0.00 7.99
C LEU A 171 -7.51 1.02 8.39
N GLU A 172 -6.74 0.70 9.42
CA GLU A 172 -5.69 1.58 9.94
C GLU A 172 -4.33 0.90 9.91
N VAL A 173 -3.32 1.63 9.47
CA VAL A 173 -1.93 1.18 9.49
C VAL A 173 -1.06 2.22 10.18
N LYS A 174 -0.32 1.80 11.21
CA LYS A 174 0.74 2.61 11.80
C LYS A 174 1.90 2.66 10.81
N LEU A 175 2.53 3.82 10.58
CA LEU A 175 3.64 3.98 9.65
C LEU A 175 5.01 3.90 10.33
#